data_AF-K1TAS6-F1
#
_entry.id   AF-K1TAS6-F1
#
_cell.length_a   1.000
_cell.length_b   1.000
_cell.length_c   1.000
_cell.angle_alpha   90.00
_cell.angle_beta   90.00
_cell.angle_gamma   90.00
#
_symmetry.space_group_name_H-M   'P 1'
#
loop_
_entity.id
_entity.type
_entity.pdbx_description
1 polymer ?
#
loop_
_entity_poly.entity_id
_entity_poly.type
_entity_poly.pdbx_seq_one_letter_code
_entity_poly.pdbx_strand_id
1 'polypeptide(L)'
;MNSLPAKFTSRQFEQPIKAGGMGVMTSMNAVGPVWAGGCKALLTNILRDEWGFHGAVITDAVVSAWYMDGNLAIRTGGTKMLAFNITN
;
A
#
# COMPACT_ATOMS: atom_id res chain seq x y z
N MET A 1 -13.15 27.58 -15.95
CA MET A 1 -13.69 26.35 -15.32
C MET A 1 -13.25 25.17 -16.17
N ASN A 2 -11.94 24.87 -16.16
CA ASN A 2 -11.30 23.75 -16.85
C ASN A 2 -9.88 23.64 -16.28
N SER A 3 -9.77 23.02 -15.10
CA SER A 3 -8.49 22.53 -14.59
C SER A 3 -8.55 21.02 -14.69
N LEU A 4 -7.93 20.44 -15.70
CA LEU A 4 -7.50 19.04 -15.64
C LEU A 4 -6.28 19.00 -14.74
N PRO A 5 -6.27 18.20 -13.65
CA PRO A 5 -5.00 17.56 -13.31
C PRO A 5 -5.24 16.20 -12.65
N ALA A 6 -5.22 15.11 -13.40
CA ALA A 6 -5.01 13.79 -12.80
C ALA A 6 -4.59 12.78 -13.86
N LYS A 7 -3.36 12.25 -13.72
CA LYS A 7 -2.98 10.83 -13.85
C LYS A 7 -1.45 10.70 -13.89
N PHE A 8 -0.79 11.21 -12.84
CA PHE A 8 0.48 10.64 -12.37
C PHE A 8 0.18 9.46 -11.43
N THR A 9 -0.88 8.70 -11.70
CA THR A 9 -1.12 7.45 -11.00
C THR A 9 -0.18 6.42 -11.59
N SER A 10 0.46 5.64 -10.72
CA SER A 10 1.43 4.58 -10.98
C SER A 10 0.87 3.53 -11.95
N ARG A 11 0.84 3.86 -13.24
CA ARG A 11 0.19 3.08 -14.31
C ARG A 11 0.73 1.65 -14.41
N GLN A 12 2.00 1.48 -14.06
CA GLN A 12 2.69 0.19 -13.99
C GLN A 12 2.09 -0.75 -12.93
N PHE A 13 1.51 -0.21 -11.87
CA PHE A 13 0.84 -0.98 -10.81
C PHE A 13 -0.67 -1.13 -11.09
N GLU A 14 -1.29 -0.13 -11.72
CA GLU A 14 -2.71 -0.17 -12.08
C GLU A 14 -3.03 -1.27 -13.10
N GLN A 15 -2.19 -1.43 -14.14
CA GLN A 15 -2.41 -2.43 -15.19
C GLN A 15 -2.47 -3.87 -14.67
N PRO A 16 -1.48 -4.38 -13.91
CA PRO A 16 -1.54 -5.76 -13.39
C PRO A 16 -2.69 -5.97 -12.40
N ILE A 17 -3.10 -4.93 -11.66
CA ILE A 17 -4.28 -5.00 -10.78
C ILE A 17 -5.55 -5.20 -11.60
N LYS A 18 -5.74 -4.40 -12.66
CA LYS A 18 -6.91 -4.52 -13.56
C LYS A 18 -6.88 -5.81 -14.38
N ALA A 19 -5.71 -6.40 -14.58
CA ALA A 19 -5.54 -7.70 -15.22
C ALA A 19 -5.82 -8.89 -14.28
N GLY A 20 -6.23 -8.66 -13.03
CA GLY A 20 -6.59 -9.72 -12.07
C GLY A 20 -5.47 -10.10 -11.10
N GLY A 21 -4.47 -9.24 -10.90
CA GLY A 21 -3.46 -9.43 -9.85
C GLY A 21 -4.09 -9.60 -8.47
N MET A 22 -3.57 -10.53 -7.67
CA MET A 22 -4.15 -10.92 -6.37
C MET A 22 -3.37 -10.40 -5.16
N GLY A 23 -2.19 -9.82 -5.37
CA GLY A 23 -1.28 -9.43 -4.29
C GLY A 23 -0.48 -8.18 -4.63
N VAL A 24 -0.30 -7.31 -3.64
CA VAL A 24 0.61 -6.16 -3.71
C VAL A 24 1.41 -6.06 -2.42
N MET A 25 2.66 -5.57 -2.53
CA MET A 25 3.53 -5.32 -1.39
C MET A 25 3.71 -3.81 -1.21
N THR A 26 3.55 -3.31 0.02
CA THR A 26 3.79 -1.91 0.35
C THR A 26 5.26 -1.69 0.65
N SER A 27 5.83 -0.58 0.20
CA SER A 27 7.24 -0.25 0.41
C SER A 27 7.58 0.12 1.87
N MET A 28 8.87 0.04 2.22
CA MET A 28 9.40 0.52 3.49
C MET A 28 9.45 2.04 3.63
N ASN A 29 9.26 2.83 2.57
CA ASN A 29 9.46 4.29 2.62
C ASN A 29 8.23 5.07 3.11
N ALA A 30 8.41 6.37 3.32
CA ALA A 30 7.32 7.31 3.57
C ALA A 30 6.85 7.97 2.26
N VAL A 31 5.53 8.13 2.14
CA VAL A 31 4.88 8.96 1.13
C VAL A 31 4.48 10.25 1.81
N GLY A 32 5.32 11.28 1.67
CA GLY A 32 5.21 12.50 2.48
C GLY A 32 5.52 12.18 3.96
N PRO A 33 4.65 12.55 4.91
CA PRO A 33 4.88 12.32 6.34
C PRO A 33 4.44 10.93 6.83
N VAL A 34 3.85 10.09 5.98
CA VAL A 34 3.23 8.81 6.38
C VAL A 34 3.94 7.64 5.73
N TRP A 35 4.24 6.59 6.50
CA TRP A 35 4.74 5.33 5.97
C TRP A 35 3.78 4.73 4.93
N ALA A 36 4.30 4.22 3.82
CA ALA A 36 3.51 3.70 2.70
C ALA A 36 2.53 2.58 3.11
N GLY A 37 2.93 1.69 4.03
CA GLY A 37 2.07 0.62 4.55
C GLY A 37 0.97 1.09 5.51
N GLY A 38 1.01 2.36 5.94
CA GLY A 38 0.00 3.02 6.77
C GLY A 38 -0.68 4.21 6.08
N CYS A 39 -0.52 4.36 4.76
CA CYS A 39 -1.04 5.52 4.03
C CYS A 39 -2.43 5.25 3.46
N LYS A 40 -3.47 5.80 4.10
CA LYS A 40 -4.87 5.65 3.66
C LYS A 40 -5.11 6.13 2.23
N ALA A 41 -4.49 7.24 1.83
CA ALA A 41 -4.64 7.78 0.48
C ALA A 41 -4.15 6.80 -0.59
N LEU A 42 -3.06 6.06 -0.30
CA LEU A 42 -2.52 5.06 -1.22
C LEU A 42 -3.33 3.76 -1.18
N LEU A 43 -3.51 3.21 0.03
CA LEU A 43 -4.02 1.85 0.21
C LEU A 43 -5.53 1.75 0.13
N THR A 44 -6.28 2.77 0.55
CA THR A 44 -7.74 2.76 0.46
C THR A 44 -8.19 3.53 -0.77
N ASN A 45 -7.91 4.84 -0.82
CA ASN A 45 -8.51 5.71 -1.83
C ASN A 45 -8.06 5.31 -3.26
N ILE A 46 -6.75 5.13 -3.49
CA ILE A 46 -6.28 4.76 -4.83
C ILE A 46 -6.47 3.25 -5.06
N LEU A 47 -5.87 2.41 -4.21
CA LEU A 47 -5.79 0.98 -4.47
C LEU A 47 -7.16 0.27 -4.39
N ARG A 48 -7.98 0.53 -3.36
CA ARG A 48 -9.30 -0.09 -3.21
C ARG A 48 -10.37 0.67 -3.99
N ASP A 49 -10.48 1.99 -3.79
CA ASP A 49 -11.63 2.74 -4.30
C ASP A 49 -11.47 3.10 -5.79
N GLU A 50 -10.32 3.65 -6.20
CA GLU A 50 -10.11 4.03 -7.62
C GLU A 50 -9.79 2.84 -8.52
N TRP A 51 -8.95 1.90 -8.06
CA TRP A 51 -8.48 0.78 -8.88
C TRP A 51 -9.28 -0.52 -8.68
N GLY A 52 -10.12 -0.59 -7.65
CA GLY A 52 -10.98 -1.74 -7.39
C GLY A 52 -10.22 -3.00 -6.94
N PHE A 53 -9.02 -2.88 -6.37
CA PHE A 53 -8.23 -4.04 -5.95
C PHE A 53 -8.83 -4.71 -4.71
N HIS A 54 -9.17 -6.00 -4.79
CA HIS A 54 -9.71 -6.78 -3.66
C HIS A 54 -8.76 -7.89 -3.18
N GLY A 55 -7.51 -7.88 -3.63
CA GLY A 55 -6.49 -8.85 -3.23
C GLY A 55 -5.81 -8.55 -1.89
N ALA A 56 -4.77 -9.32 -1.60
CA ALA A 56 -3.97 -9.19 -0.38
C ALA A 56 -2.96 -8.04 -0.49
N VAL A 57 -2.87 -7.24 0.57
CA VAL A 57 -1.84 -6.21 0.73
C VAL A 57 -0.90 -6.66 1.84
N ILE A 58 0.38 -6.89 1.50
CA ILE A 58 1.40 -7.28 2.47
C ILE A 58 2.39 -6.13 2.69
N THR A 59 2.88 -5.97 3.92
CA THR A 59 4.00 -5.04 4.15
C THR A 59 5.30 -5.58 3.56
N ASP A 60 6.24 -4.70 3.29
CA ASP A 60 7.65 -5.10 3.23
C ASP A 60 8.11 -5.71 4.57
N ALA A 61 9.34 -6.18 4.60
CA ALA A 61 9.99 -6.76 5.76
C ALA A 61 9.86 -5.84 7.00
N VAL A 62 9.10 -6.29 7.99
CA VAL A 62 8.84 -5.53 9.22
C VAL A 62 10.09 -5.55 10.09
N VAL A 63 10.82 -4.43 10.10
CA VAL A 63 12.05 -4.28 10.88
C VAL A 63 11.78 -3.82 12.32
N SER A 64 10.71 -3.04 12.54
CA SER A 64 10.34 -2.54 13.88
C SER A 64 8.87 -2.14 13.94
N ALA A 65 8.19 -2.52 15.01
CA ALA A 65 6.81 -2.13 15.28
C ALA A 65 6.65 -0.63 15.59
N TRP A 66 7.74 0.07 15.96
CA TRP A 66 7.74 1.52 16.16
C TRP A 66 7.63 2.30 14.86
N TYR A 67 8.14 1.72 13.78
CA TYR A 67 8.11 2.32 12.46
C TYR A 67 6.93 1.79 11.63
N MET A 68 6.77 0.46 11.61
CA MET A 68 5.71 -0.25 10.89
C MET A 68 4.63 -0.72 11.87
N ASP A 69 3.78 0.21 12.29
CA ASP A 69 2.65 -0.08 13.19
C ASP A 69 1.60 -0.94 12.49
N GLY A 70 1.42 -2.17 12.99
CA GLY A 70 0.41 -3.10 12.48
C GLY A 70 -1.03 -2.62 12.64
N ASN A 71 -1.33 -1.82 13.68
CA ASN A 71 -2.66 -1.25 13.87
C ASN A 71 -2.97 -0.24 12.77
N LEU A 72 -1.99 0.59 12.42
CA LEU A 72 -2.10 1.54 11.34
C LEU A 72 -2.30 0.80 10.01
N ALA A 73 -1.50 -0.23 9.74
CA ALA A 73 -1.59 -1.01 8.51
C ALA A 73 -2.98 -1.62 8.29
N ILE A 74 -3.56 -2.26 9.32
CA ILE A 74 -4.90 -2.86 9.24
C ILE A 74 -5.97 -1.80 8.97
N ARG A 75 -5.90 -0.65 9.65
CA ARG A 75 -6.89 0.44 9.50
C ARG A 75 -6.87 1.08 8.12
N THR A 76 -5.75 1.00 7.40
CA THR A 76 -5.60 1.60 6.07
C THR A 76 -5.77 0.61 4.91
N GLY A 77 -6.05 -0.66 5.21
CA GLY A 77 -6.34 -1.69 4.19
C GLY A 77 -5.22 -2.71 3.93
N GLY A 78 -4.20 -2.72 4.80
CA GLY A 78 -3.20 -3.78 4.88
C GLY A 78 -3.80 -5.10 5.37
N THR A 79 -3.38 -6.21 4.78
CA THR A 79 -3.91 -7.55 5.06
C THR A 79 -2.94 -8.39 5.88
N LYS A 80 -1.63 -8.22 5.69
CA LYS A 80 -0.62 -9.02 6.38
C LYS A 80 0.65 -8.22 6.66
N MET A 81 1.19 -8.41 7.87
CA MET A 81 2.53 -7.94 8.24
C MET A 81 3.54 -9.04 7.89
N LEU A 82 4.59 -8.69 7.12
CA LEU A 82 5.67 -9.61 6.79
C LEU A 82 6.78 -9.52 7.85
N ALA A 83 6.66 -10.34 8.90
CA ALA A 83 7.71 -10.51 9.89
C ALA A 83 8.67 -11.65 9.47
N PHE A 84 9.95 -11.47 9.72
CA PHE A 84 11.00 -12.45 9.48
C PHE A 84 11.94 -12.49 10.69
N ASN A 85 12.57 -13.63 10.93
CA ASN A 85 13.54 -13.74 12.01
C ASN A 85 14.86 -13.07 11.59
N ILE A 86 15.38 -12.15 12.39
CA ILE A 86 16.65 -11.44 12.11
C ILE A 86 17.84 -12.15 12.79
N THR A 87 17.61 -13.21 13.57
CA THR A 87 18.69 -13.99 14.17
C THR A 87 19.01 -15.23 13.34
N ASN A 88 20.27 -15.37 12.93
CA ASN A 88 20.86 -16.68 12.60
C ASN A 88 21.05 -17.51 13.87
#